data_AF-A0A958RII9-F1
#
_entry.id   AF-A0A958RII9-F1
#
_cell.length_a   1.000
_cell.length_b   1.000
_cell.length_c   1.000
_cell.angle_alpha   90.00
_cell.angle_beta   90.00
_cell.angle_gamma   90.00
#
_symmetry.space_group_name_H-M   'P 1'
#
loop_
_entity.id
_entity.type
_entity.pdbx_description
1 polymer ?
#
loop_
_entity_poly.entity_id
_entity_poly.type
_entity_poly.pdbx_seq_one_letter_code
_entity_poly.pdbx_strand_id
1 'polypeptide(L)'
;MKDLKYLAAFSIPIAALTGLIFKGNFVFLTPFYAFVAIPVLELIFPVDTSNLSTEDVDNTLKRKVFDWLLYLNLPVVYGLVFFGIYEASTATIETYEVIGMVLTVGIVLGVNGINVAHELGHRQTTNERFIGKALLLPAQYMHFYIEHNFGHHLHAATPEDPATARYNQTVYSFWFTSVFRQYVKAWNIQLKLLKNNKKGFFSVKNDMFWFIILQITYLIVVLVLFGSTGLLFAFFSAIIGILLLESVNYIEHYGLLRLKTKSGRYERVKEIHSWNSNHVIGRIILYELTR
;
A
#
# COMPACT_ATOMS: atom_id res chain seq x y z
N MET A 1 -0.94 2.11 -26.54
CA MET A 1 0.12 3.11 -26.29
C MET A 1 -0.16 4.00 -25.08
N LYS A 2 -1.39 4.47 -24.83
CA LYS A 2 -1.72 5.29 -23.64
C LYS A 2 -1.38 4.65 -22.28
N ASP A 3 -1.42 3.32 -22.14
CA ASP A 3 -1.08 2.63 -20.87
C ASP A 3 0.42 2.38 -20.68
N LEU A 4 1.24 2.56 -21.72
CA LEU A 4 2.70 2.37 -21.61
C LEU A 4 3.32 3.37 -20.64
N LYS A 5 2.64 4.49 -20.36
CA LYS A 5 3.04 5.43 -19.32
C LYS A 5 3.17 4.74 -17.95
N TYR A 6 2.34 3.74 -17.64
CA TYR A 6 2.39 3.00 -16.39
C TYR A 6 3.59 2.06 -16.27
N LEU A 7 4.40 1.89 -17.33
CA LEU A 7 5.74 1.32 -17.17
C LEU A 7 6.61 2.18 -16.24
N ALA A 8 6.31 3.48 -16.11
CA ALA A 8 6.98 4.34 -15.15
C ALA A 8 6.77 3.90 -13.70
N ALA A 9 5.71 3.15 -13.37
CA ALA A 9 5.53 2.56 -12.03
C ALA A 9 6.64 1.55 -11.67
N PHE A 10 7.34 0.99 -12.68
CA PHE A 10 8.50 0.11 -12.49
C PHE A 10 9.83 0.88 -12.32
N SER A 11 9.84 2.21 -12.43
CA SER A 11 11.04 3.01 -12.15
C SER A 11 11.52 2.87 -10.71
N ILE A 12 10.60 2.78 -9.74
CA ILE A 12 10.89 2.56 -8.31
C ILE A 12 11.54 1.18 -8.09
N PRO A 13 10.97 0.06 -8.58
CA PRO A 13 11.62 -1.25 -8.59
C PRO A 13 12.99 -1.27 -9.27
N ILE A 14 13.18 -0.56 -10.38
CA ILE A 14 14.47 -0.51 -11.10
C ILE A 14 15.52 0.25 -10.27
N ALA A 15 15.14 1.39 -9.68
CA ALA A 15 15.99 2.12 -8.75
C ALA A 15 16.37 1.25 -7.54
N ALA A 16 15.41 0.49 -7.03
CA ALA A 16 15.63 -0.42 -5.91
C ALA A 16 16.60 -1.54 -6.25
N LEU A 17 16.39 -2.21 -7.38
CA LEU A 17 17.30 -3.25 -7.87
C LEU A 17 18.72 -2.71 -8.04
N THR A 18 18.85 -1.51 -8.61
CA THR A 18 20.15 -0.83 -8.78
C THR A 18 20.82 -0.60 -7.43
N GLY A 19 20.09 -0.08 -6.44
CA GLY A 19 20.60 0.11 -5.09
C GLY A 19 21.04 -1.19 -4.41
N LEU A 20 20.26 -2.27 -4.55
CA LEU A 20 20.57 -3.58 -3.97
C LEU A 20 21.79 -4.25 -4.63
N ILE A 21 22.00 -4.06 -5.93
CA ILE A 21 23.15 -4.63 -6.67
C ILE A 21 24.44 -3.87 -6.38
N PHE A 22 24.43 -2.54 -6.53
CA PHE A 22 25.66 -1.74 -6.46
C PHE A 22 26.05 -1.36 -5.03
N LYS A 23 25.10 -1.36 -4.09
CA LYS A 23 25.31 -1.05 -2.68
C LYS A 23 26.04 0.29 -2.47
N GLY A 24 26.74 0.47 -1.37
CA GLY A 24 27.34 1.73 -0.96
C GLY A 24 26.29 2.84 -0.92
N ASN A 25 26.61 4.01 -1.45
CA ASN A 25 25.64 5.11 -1.50
C ASN A 25 24.43 4.83 -2.42
N PHE A 26 24.50 3.84 -3.32
CA PHE A 26 23.37 3.51 -4.21
C PHE A 26 22.17 2.92 -3.45
N VAL A 27 22.35 2.41 -2.22
CA VAL A 27 21.23 1.94 -1.38
C VAL A 27 20.23 3.06 -1.05
N PHE A 28 20.59 4.33 -1.24
CA PHE A 28 19.71 5.48 -1.06
C PHE A 28 19.13 6.02 -2.38
N LEU A 29 19.41 5.37 -3.52
CA LEU A 29 18.90 5.79 -4.82
C LEU A 29 17.37 5.81 -4.85
N THR A 30 16.69 4.79 -4.32
CA THR A 30 15.23 4.75 -4.28
C THR A 30 14.63 5.82 -3.37
N PRO A 31 15.08 6.00 -2.11
CA PRO A 31 14.66 7.14 -1.28
C PRO A 31 14.89 8.49 -1.95
N PHE A 32 16.07 8.72 -2.52
CA PHE A 32 16.37 9.95 -3.23
C PHE A 32 15.44 10.16 -4.44
N TYR A 33 15.24 9.11 -5.24
CA TYR A 33 14.38 9.17 -6.41
C TYR A 33 12.93 9.48 -6.02
N ALA A 34 12.39 8.77 -5.01
CA ALA A 34 11.02 8.89 -4.56
C ALA A 34 10.72 10.25 -3.89
N PHE A 35 11.61 10.73 -3.03
CA PHE A 35 11.35 11.90 -2.18
C PHE A 35 12.08 13.18 -2.60
N VAL A 36 12.98 13.11 -3.56
CA VAL A 36 13.68 14.30 -4.09
C VAL A 36 13.45 14.42 -5.59
N ALA A 37 13.82 13.42 -6.39
CA ALA A 37 13.78 13.54 -7.84
C ALA A 37 12.34 13.69 -8.37
N ILE A 38 11.40 12.83 -7.93
CA ILE A 38 9.99 12.92 -8.36
C ILE A 38 9.38 14.27 -7.97
N PRO A 39 9.42 14.72 -6.70
CA PRO A 39 8.88 16.03 -6.32
C PRO A 39 9.49 17.20 -7.10
N VAL A 40 10.81 17.19 -7.32
CA VAL A 40 11.48 18.24 -8.11
C VAL A 40 10.98 18.24 -9.56
N LEU A 41 10.82 17.07 -10.18
CA LEU A 41 10.25 16.97 -11.52
C LEU A 41 8.80 17.46 -11.55
N GLU A 42 8.01 17.16 -10.53
CA GLU A 42 6.62 17.61 -10.40
C GLU A 42 6.46 19.12 -10.24
N LEU A 43 7.47 19.82 -9.73
CA LEU A 43 7.51 21.29 -9.71
C LEU A 43 7.79 21.90 -11.10
N ILE A 44 8.39 21.13 -12.01
CA ILE A 44 8.77 21.57 -13.36
C ILE A 44 7.65 21.26 -14.37
N PHE A 45 7.02 20.08 -14.25
CA PHE A 45 5.98 19.63 -15.18
C PHE A 45 4.59 20.16 -14.82
N PRO A 46 3.72 20.43 -15.81
CA PRO A 46 2.37 20.92 -15.57
C PRO A 46 1.49 19.86 -14.89
N VAL A 47 0.54 20.34 -14.09
CA VAL A 47 -0.53 19.53 -13.49
C VAL A 47 -1.68 19.31 -14.48
N ASP A 48 -2.38 18.19 -14.37
CA ASP A 48 -3.58 17.90 -15.17
C ASP A 48 -4.83 17.97 -14.29
N THR A 49 -5.64 19.01 -14.52
CA THR A 49 -6.90 19.26 -13.81
C THR A 49 -8.12 18.70 -14.54
N SER A 50 -7.96 18.08 -15.71
CA SER A 50 -9.09 17.55 -16.49
C SER A 50 -9.69 16.31 -15.80
N ASN A 51 -11.01 16.17 -15.73
CA ASN A 51 -11.65 14.95 -15.21
C ASN A 51 -11.95 14.00 -16.38
N LEU A 52 -11.76 12.70 -16.17
CA LEU A 52 -12.12 11.70 -17.17
C LEU A 52 -13.64 11.64 -17.34
N SER A 53 -14.10 11.43 -18.58
CA SER A 53 -15.50 11.11 -18.82
C SER A 53 -15.82 9.71 -18.26
N THR A 54 -17.07 9.44 -17.92
CA THR A 54 -17.50 8.11 -17.43
C THR A 54 -17.17 6.99 -18.42
N GLU A 55 -17.18 7.29 -19.71
CA GLU A 55 -16.89 6.35 -20.79
C GLU A 55 -15.37 6.05 -20.90
N ASP A 56 -14.52 7.04 -20.60
CA ASP A 56 -13.07 6.87 -20.53
C ASP A 56 -12.62 6.06 -19.30
N VAL A 57 -13.32 6.22 -18.17
CA VAL A 57 -13.06 5.43 -16.94
C VAL A 57 -13.33 3.94 -17.20
N ASP A 58 -14.49 3.61 -17.75
CA ASP A 58 -14.89 2.23 -18.07
C ASP A 58 -13.97 1.57 -19.11
N ASN A 59 -13.46 2.35 -20.07
CA ASN A 59 -12.53 1.85 -21.07
C ASN A 59 -11.11 1.67 -20.52
N THR A 60 -10.70 2.46 -19.53
CA THR A 60 -9.37 2.35 -18.88
C THR A 60 -9.30 1.10 -17.99
N LEU A 61 -10.38 0.79 -17.27
CA LEU A 61 -10.51 -0.40 -16.41
C LEU A 61 -10.51 -1.73 -17.18
N LYS A 62 -10.80 -1.73 -18.49
CA LYS A 62 -10.90 -2.93 -19.34
C LYS A 62 -9.61 -3.25 -20.10
N ARG A 63 -8.52 -2.51 -19.87
CA ARG A 63 -7.30 -2.62 -20.68
C ARG A 63 -6.38 -3.70 -20.12
N LYS A 64 -6.34 -4.84 -20.82
CA LYS A 64 -5.48 -5.99 -20.49
C LYS A 64 -4.02 -5.63 -20.18
N VAL A 65 -3.45 -4.60 -20.83
CA VAL A 65 -2.06 -4.18 -20.59
C VAL A 65 -1.91 -3.61 -19.17
N PHE A 66 -2.83 -2.78 -18.71
CA PHE A 66 -2.81 -2.22 -17.36
C PHE A 66 -2.88 -3.32 -16.30
N ASP A 67 -3.80 -4.28 -16.46
CA ASP A 67 -3.95 -5.39 -15.52
C ASP A 67 -2.67 -6.26 -15.46
N TRP A 68 -2.04 -6.55 -16.60
CA TRP A 68 -0.76 -7.27 -16.62
C TRP A 68 0.37 -6.51 -15.90
N LEU A 69 0.40 -5.18 -16.01
CA LEU A 69 1.35 -4.37 -15.24
C LEU A 69 1.09 -4.48 -13.74
N LEU A 70 -0.17 -4.50 -13.29
CA LEU A 70 -0.49 -4.75 -11.88
C LEU A 70 -0.03 -6.15 -11.44
N TYR A 71 -0.33 -7.19 -12.23
CA TYR A 71 0.06 -8.57 -11.88
C TYR A 71 1.56 -8.77 -11.83
N LEU A 72 2.32 -8.10 -12.70
CA LEU A 72 3.78 -8.16 -12.73
C LEU A 72 4.42 -7.63 -11.44
N ASN A 73 3.73 -6.80 -10.66
CA ASN A 73 4.24 -6.36 -9.36
C ASN A 73 4.40 -7.53 -8.38
N LEU A 74 3.62 -8.62 -8.49
CA LEU A 74 3.74 -9.76 -7.58
C LEU A 74 5.14 -10.40 -7.63
N PRO A 75 5.64 -10.91 -8.78
CA PRO A 75 6.98 -11.45 -8.85
C PRO A 75 8.08 -10.39 -8.60
N VAL A 76 7.85 -9.12 -8.99
CA VAL A 76 8.84 -8.04 -8.79
C VAL A 76 9.01 -7.73 -7.29
N VAL A 77 7.93 -7.54 -6.55
CA VAL A 77 7.97 -7.25 -5.11
C VAL A 77 8.59 -8.42 -4.36
N TYR A 78 8.13 -9.65 -4.61
CA TYR A 78 8.68 -10.84 -3.94
C TYR A 78 10.16 -11.06 -4.29
N GLY A 79 10.55 -10.83 -5.55
CA GLY A 79 11.94 -10.92 -5.99
C GLY A 79 12.84 -9.90 -5.27
N LEU A 80 12.42 -8.63 -5.18
CA LEU A 80 13.17 -7.57 -4.51
C LEU A 80 13.24 -7.76 -3.00
N VAL A 81 12.15 -8.20 -2.36
CA VAL A 81 12.13 -8.52 -0.93
C VAL A 81 13.07 -9.69 -0.64
N PHE A 82 12.97 -10.77 -1.41
CA PHE A 82 13.88 -11.91 -1.27
C PHE A 82 15.33 -11.50 -1.47
N PHE A 83 15.63 -10.76 -2.54
CA PHE A 83 16.99 -10.31 -2.83
C PHE A 83 17.53 -9.39 -1.74
N GLY A 84 16.72 -8.45 -1.24
CA GLY A 84 17.10 -7.58 -0.11
C GLY A 84 17.39 -8.36 1.17
N ILE A 85 16.54 -9.34 1.52
CA ILE A 85 16.76 -10.22 2.67
C ILE A 85 18.04 -11.06 2.49
N TYR A 86 18.22 -11.64 1.30
CA TYR A 86 19.39 -12.45 0.98
C TYR A 86 20.70 -11.64 1.10
N GLU A 87 20.75 -10.47 0.49
CA GLU A 87 21.92 -9.57 0.56
C GLU A 87 22.18 -9.12 2.01
N ALA A 88 21.14 -8.73 2.75
CA ALA A 88 21.28 -8.30 4.14
C ALA A 88 21.77 -9.43 5.07
N SER A 89 21.47 -10.69 4.76
CA SER A 89 21.86 -11.84 5.57
C SER A 89 23.18 -12.49 5.18
N THR A 90 23.66 -12.29 3.95
CA THR A 90 24.82 -13.05 3.42
C THR A 90 26.00 -12.18 3.02
N ALA A 91 25.78 -10.91 2.67
CA ALA A 91 26.85 -10.02 2.27
C ALA A 91 27.52 -9.37 3.50
N THR A 92 28.80 -9.06 3.38
CA THR A 92 29.48 -8.16 4.30
C THR A 92 29.17 -6.72 3.89
N ILE A 93 28.24 -6.09 4.60
CA ILE A 93 27.76 -4.73 4.32
C ILE A 93 27.78 -3.88 5.60
N GLU A 94 27.95 -2.59 5.41
CA GLU A 94 27.97 -1.59 6.46
C GLU A 94 26.56 -1.33 7.00
N THR A 95 26.47 -0.84 8.24
CA THR A 95 25.16 -0.57 8.88
C THR A 95 24.33 0.45 8.10
N TYR A 96 24.97 1.47 7.51
CA TYR A 96 24.25 2.47 6.70
C TYR A 96 23.68 1.86 5.41
N GLU A 97 24.33 0.84 4.84
CA GLU A 97 23.85 0.13 3.66
C GLU A 97 22.59 -0.66 4.02
N VAL A 98 22.60 -1.36 5.16
CA VAL A 98 21.39 -2.05 5.69
C VAL A 98 20.23 -1.08 5.85
N ILE A 99 20.48 0.12 6.42
CA ILE A 99 19.44 1.14 6.60
C ILE A 99 18.89 1.60 5.24
N GLY A 100 19.75 1.92 4.27
CA GLY A 100 19.27 2.34 2.95
C GLY A 100 18.55 1.22 2.20
N MET A 101 18.99 -0.04 2.35
CA MET A 101 18.29 -1.20 1.78
C MET A 101 16.91 -1.40 2.41
N VAL A 102 16.77 -1.25 3.74
CA VAL A 102 15.47 -1.30 4.44
C VAL A 102 14.54 -0.20 3.93
N LEU A 103 15.04 1.03 3.79
CA LEU A 103 14.26 2.14 3.24
C LEU A 103 13.84 1.86 1.79
N THR A 104 14.77 1.38 0.96
CA THR A 104 14.56 1.04 -0.44
C THR A 104 13.50 -0.05 -0.62
N VAL A 105 13.63 -1.18 0.07
CA VAL A 105 12.66 -2.29 -0.01
C VAL A 105 11.33 -1.87 0.61
N GLY A 106 11.35 -1.09 1.70
CA GLY A 106 10.15 -0.55 2.31
C GLY A 106 9.33 0.37 1.39
N ILE A 107 10.01 1.23 0.62
CA ILE A 107 9.34 2.07 -0.39
C ILE A 107 8.71 1.19 -1.47
N VAL A 108 9.39 0.14 -1.95
CA VAL A 108 8.81 -0.83 -2.90
C VAL A 108 7.58 -1.52 -2.29
N LEU A 109 7.62 -1.90 -1.02
CA LEU A 109 6.48 -2.49 -0.32
C LEU A 109 5.28 -1.54 -0.25
N GLY A 110 5.49 -0.25 -0.03
CA GLY A 110 4.42 0.74 -0.06
C GLY A 110 3.88 1.00 -1.47
N VAL A 111 4.76 1.33 -2.42
CA VAL A 111 4.40 1.81 -3.78
C VAL A 111 3.99 0.70 -4.73
N ASN A 112 4.65 -0.46 -4.70
CA ASN A 112 4.39 -1.57 -5.62
C ASN A 112 3.67 -2.74 -4.93
N GLY A 113 3.78 -2.83 -3.60
CA GLY A 113 3.05 -3.81 -2.80
C GLY A 113 1.65 -3.33 -2.44
N ILE A 114 1.56 -2.49 -1.41
CA ILE A 114 0.30 -2.05 -0.79
C ILE A 114 -0.58 -1.27 -1.77
N ASN A 115 0.00 -0.31 -2.50
CA ASN A 115 -0.74 0.52 -3.46
C ASN A 115 -1.35 -0.32 -4.60
N VAL A 116 -0.60 -1.27 -5.17
CA VAL A 116 -1.13 -2.20 -6.18
C VAL A 116 -2.16 -3.17 -5.57
N ALA A 117 -1.93 -3.60 -4.33
CA ALA A 117 -2.89 -4.42 -3.60
C ALA A 117 -4.22 -3.72 -3.34
N HIS A 118 -4.19 -2.40 -3.13
CA HIS A 118 -5.39 -1.57 -3.00
C HIS A 118 -6.24 -1.65 -4.28
N GLU A 119 -5.65 -1.39 -5.44
CA GLU A 119 -6.35 -1.47 -6.74
C GLU A 119 -6.89 -2.89 -7.02
N LEU A 120 -6.05 -3.92 -6.86
CA LEU A 120 -6.46 -5.31 -7.08
C LEU A 120 -7.49 -5.81 -6.05
N GLY A 121 -7.51 -5.23 -4.85
CA GLY A 121 -8.45 -5.54 -3.79
C GLY A 121 -9.90 -5.17 -4.14
N HIS A 122 -10.09 -4.10 -4.92
CA HIS A 122 -11.40 -3.62 -5.39
C HIS A 122 -12.01 -4.45 -6.51
N ARG A 123 -11.17 -5.19 -7.25
CA ARG A 123 -11.61 -6.00 -8.40
C ARG A 123 -12.62 -7.06 -7.99
N GLN A 124 -13.57 -7.38 -8.87
CA GLN A 124 -14.64 -8.33 -8.54
C GLN A 124 -14.22 -9.80 -8.69
N THR A 125 -13.19 -10.09 -9.49
CA THR A 125 -12.71 -11.45 -9.69
C THR A 125 -11.89 -11.92 -8.49
N THR A 126 -11.97 -13.22 -8.19
CA THR A 126 -11.29 -13.79 -7.02
C THR A 126 -9.77 -13.86 -7.17
N ASN A 127 -9.27 -14.05 -8.40
CA ASN A 127 -7.84 -14.21 -8.65
C ASN A 127 -7.08 -12.89 -8.45
N GLU A 128 -7.65 -11.77 -8.93
CA GLU A 128 -7.07 -10.43 -8.72
C GLU A 128 -7.00 -10.09 -7.24
N ARG A 129 -8.09 -10.32 -6.49
CA ARG A 129 -8.11 -10.14 -5.03
C ARG A 129 -7.09 -11.01 -4.31
N PHE A 130 -6.85 -12.22 -4.79
CA PHE A 130 -5.81 -13.09 -4.21
C PHE A 130 -4.41 -12.50 -4.42
N ILE A 131 -4.10 -11.99 -5.62
CA ILE A 131 -2.84 -11.31 -5.90
C ILE A 131 -2.69 -10.08 -5.00
N GLY A 132 -3.75 -9.26 -4.85
CA GLY A 132 -3.73 -8.12 -3.93
C GLY A 132 -3.46 -8.52 -2.49
N LYS A 133 -4.12 -9.56 -1.97
CA LYS A 133 -3.84 -10.12 -0.63
C LYS A 133 -2.40 -10.61 -0.50
N ALA A 134 -1.86 -11.28 -1.52
CA ALA A 134 -0.48 -11.76 -1.51
C ALA A 134 0.54 -10.60 -1.48
N LEU A 135 0.29 -9.52 -2.22
CA LEU A 135 1.13 -8.32 -2.20
C LEU A 135 1.18 -7.62 -0.82
N LEU A 136 0.16 -7.78 0.03
CA LEU A 136 0.15 -7.24 1.40
C LEU A 136 0.95 -8.09 2.41
N LEU A 137 1.26 -9.35 2.08
CA LEU A 137 1.90 -10.28 3.01
C LEU A 137 3.33 -9.82 3.39
N PRO A 138 4.22 -9.45 2.46
CA PRO A 138 5.58 -9.02 2.81
C PRO A 138 5.61 -7.78 3.71
N ALA A 139 4.63 -6.89 3.59
CA ALA A 139 4.46 -5.71 4.45
C ALA A 139 3.72 -6.02 5.77
N GLN A 140 3.31 -7.26 6.02
CA GLN A 140 2.54 -7.66 7.20
C GLN A 140 1.22 -6.86 7.38
N TYR A 141 0.62 -6.41 6.27
CA TYR A 141 -0.53 -5.50 6.29
C TYR A 141 -1.81 -6.08 5.67
N MET A 142 -1.99 -7.40 5.72
CA MET A 142 -3.10 -8.09 5.02
C MET A 142 -4.50 -7.67 5.50
N HIS A 143 -4.64 -7.27 6.78
CA HIS A 143 -5.90 -6.80 7.35
C HIS A 143 -6.45 -5.54 6.64
N PHE A 144 -5.58 -4.75 6.00
CA PHE A 144 -5.95 -3.62 5.16
C PHE A 144 -6.99 -4.00 4.11
N TYR A 145 -6.86 -5.18 3.47
CA TYR A 145 -7.85 -5.64 2.50
C TYR A 145 -9.28 -5.68 3.06
N ILE A 146 -9.45 -6.06 4.33
CA ILE A 146 -10.78 -6.15 4.94
C ILE A 146 -11.25 -4.76 5.39
N GLU A 147 -10.40 -4.04 6.12
CA GLU A 147 -10.77 -2.73 6.65
C GLU A 147 -11.06 -1.75 5.52
N HIS A 148 -10.20 -1.69 4.53
CA HIS A 148 -10.32 -0.74 3.44
C HIS A 148 -11.60 -0.99 2.62
N ASN A 149 -11.80 -2.23 2.15
CA ASN A 149 -12.92 -2.57 1.25
C ASN A 149 -14.29 -2.58 1.93
N PHE A 150 -14.37 -2.94 3.22
CA PHE A 150 -15.64 -3.10 3.93
C PHE A 150 -15.86 -2.06 5.04
N GLY A 151 -14.86 -1.22 5.32
CA GLY A 151 -14.83 -0.28 6.42
C GLY A 151 -14.54 1.15 5.97
N HIS A 152 -13.33 1.41 5.46
CA HIS A 152 -12.88 2.75 5.09
C HIS A 152 -13.83 3.42 4.10
N HIS A 153 -14.13 2.82 2.94
CA HIS A 153 -15.03 3.42 1.94
C HIS A 153 -16.41 3.82 2.48
N LEU A 154 -16.93 3.07 3.45
CA LEU A 154 -18.22 3.37 4.07
C LEU A 154 -18.13 4.56 5.02
N HIS A 155 -17.01 4.67 5.74
CA HIS A 155 -16.81 5.60 6.85
C HIS A 155 -15.81 6.72 6.54
N ALA A 156 -15.28 6.81 5.32
CA ALA A 156 -14.28 7.79 4.94
C ALA A 156 -14.76 9.21 5.28
N ALA A 157 -13.85 10.02 5.83
CA ALA A 157 -14.12 11.33 6.40
C ALA A 157 -15.19 11.30 7.50
N THR A 158 -15.19 10.29 8.38
CA THR A 158 -16.03 10.27 9.59
C THR A 158 -15.22 9.85 10.83
N PRO A 159 -15.65 10.19 12.06
CA PRO A 159 -14.93 9.81 13.28
C PRO A 159 -14.76 8.29 13.48
N GLU A 160 -15.65 7.49 12.89
CA GLU A 160 -15.65 6.03 12.93
C GLU A 160 -14.59 5.40 12.02
N ASP A 161 -14.04 6.14 11.07
CA ASP A 161 -12.96 5.69 10.22
C ASP A 161 -11.60 5.79 10.92
N PRO A 162 -10.86 4.68 11.05
CA PRO A 162 -9.49 4.69 11.54
C PRO A 162 -8.54 5.56 10.71
N ALA A 163 -8.73 5.59 9.39
CA ALA A 163 -7.83 6.27 8.45
C ALA A 163 -8.14 7.78 8.27
N THR A 164 -9.20 8.29 8.90
CA THR A 164 -9.52 9.72 8.88
C THR A 164 -8.70 10.47 9.93
N ALA A 165 -7.72 11.24 9.48
CA ALA A 165 -6.85 12.05 10.33
C ALA A 165 -7.58 13.29 10.88
N ARG A 166 -7.55 13.47 12.20
CA ARG A 166 -8.22 14.61 12.85
C ARG A 166 -7.41 15.89 12.66
N TYR A 167 -8.11 17.02 12.56
CA TYR A 167 -7.47 18.33 12.62
C TYR A 167 -6.61 18.45 13.91
N ASN A 168 -5.39 18.96 13.78
CA ASN A 168 -4.36 19.03 14.84
C ASN A 168 -3.82 17.67 15.36
N GLN A 169 -4.19 16.53 14.78
CA GLN A 169 -3.53 15.27 15.10
C GLN A 169 -2.14 15.25 14.45
N THR A 170 -1.08 14.92 15.19
CA THR A 170 0.25 14.74 14.60
C THR A 170 0.34 13.45 13.79
N VAL A 171 1.14 13.41 12.74
CA VAL A 171 1.37 12.20 11.93
C VAL A 171 1.83 10.99 12.76
N TYR A 172 2.68 11.19 13.78
CA TYR A 172 3.17 10.10 14.64
C TYR A 172 2.05 9.47 15.49
N SER A 173 1.18 10.30 16.07
CA SER A 173 -0.02 9.83 16.76
C SER A 173 -0.98 9.14 15.79
N PHE A 174 -1.10 9.66 14.57
CA PHE A 174 -1.94 9.06 13.54
C PHE A 174 -1.45 7.67 13.15
N TRP A 175 -0.16 7.47 12.86
CA TRP A 175 0.39 6.15 12.53
C TRP A 175 0.00 5.08 13.55
N PHE A 176 0.19 5.37 14.84
CA PHE A 176 -0.17 4.41 15.89
C PHE A 176 -1.69 4.17 15.97
N THR A 177 -2.47 5.25 16.00
CA THR A 177 -3.93 5.14 16.18
C THR A 177 -4.62 4.53 14.97
N SER A 178 -4.20 4.87 13.75
CA SER A 178 -4.73 4.36 12.49
C SER A 178 -4.49 2.86 12.36
N VAL A 179 -3.22 2.42 12.42
CA VAL A 179 -2.85 1.00 12.27
C VAL A 179 -3.58 0.11 13.28
N PHE A 180 -3.56 0.50 14.56
CA PHE A 180 -4.21 -0.29 15.61
C PHE A 180 -5.73 -0.36 15.44
N ARG A 181 -6.38 0.79 15.19
CA ARG A 181 -7.84 0.82 14.98
C ARG A 181 -8.25 0.08 13.71
N GLN A 182 -7.46 0.16 12.64
CA GLN A 182 -7.72 -0.59 11.41
C GLN A 182 -7.71 -2.10 11.67
N TYR A 183 -6.68 -2.60 12.36
CA TYR A 183 -6.58 -4.02 12.72
C TYR A 183 -7.76 -4.52 13.56
N VAL A 184 -8.16 -3.76 14.59
CA VAL A 184 -9.33 -4.09 15.43
C VAL A 184 -10.63 -4.05 14.61
N LYS A 185 -10.80 -3.04 13.76
CA LYS A 185 -11.99 -2.89 12.93
C LYS A 185 -12.08 -4.00 11.87
N ALA A 186 -10.97 -4.43 11.29
CA ALA A 186 -10.90 -5.57 10.37
C ALA A 186 -11.44 -6.86 11.03
N TRP A 187 -11.05 -7.13 12.28
CA TRP A 187 -11.60 -8.25 13.06
C TRP A 187 -13.10 -8.13 13.27
N ASN A 188 -13.58 -6.96 13.69
CA ASN A 188 -15.01 -6.72 13.92
C ASN A 188 -15.84 -6.93 12.64
N ILE A 189 -15.34 -6.42 11.50
CA ILE A 189 -15.95 -6.62 10.18
C ILE A 189 -15.97 -8.11 9.84
N GLN A 190 -14.84 -8.80 9.97
CA GLN A 190 -14.72 -10.21 9.59
C GLN A 190 -15.66 -11.11 10.42
N LEU A 191 -15.74 -10.89 11.73
CA LEU A 191 -16.66 -11.64 12.61
C LEU A 191 -18.13 -11.37 12.25
N LYS A 192 -18.48 -10.13 11.89
CA LYS A 192 -19.83 -9.77 11.42
C LYS A 192 -20.15 -10.46 10.10
N LEU A 193 -19.22 -10.50 9.15
CA LEU A 193 -19.38 -11.20 7.88
C LEU A 193 -19.61 -12.70 8.09
N LEU A 194 -18.84 -13.35 8.98
CA LEU A 194 -19.04 -14.76 9.32
C LEU A 194 -20.42 -15.03 9.92
N LYS A 195 -20.84 -14.20 10.89
CA LYS A 195 -22.16 -14.30 11.52
C LYS A 195 -23.29 -14.17 10.50
N ASN A 196 -23.23 -13.16 9.63
CA ASN A 196 -24.25 -12.91 8.61
C ASN A 196 -24.33 -14.07 7.59
N ASN A 197 -23.21 -14.73 7.30
CA ASN A 197 -23.13 -15.86 6.38
C ASN A 197 -23.25 -17.24 7.07
N LYS A 198 -23.59 -17.27 8.36
CA LYS A 198 -23.72 -18.50 9.17
C LYS A 198 -22.46 -19.39 9.09
N LYS A 199 -21.28 -18.79 9.17
CA LYS A 199 -19.98 -19.47 9.15
C LYS A 199 -19.30 -19.40 10.53
N GLY A 200 -18.55 -20.45 10.88
CA GLY A 200 -17.77 -20.52 12.11
C GLY A 200 -16.42 -19.79 12.03
N PHE A 201 -15.75 -19.65 13.17
CA PHE A 201 -14.46 -18.95 13.28
C PHE A 201 -13.35 -19.59 12.43
N PHE A 202 -13.23 -20.93 12.42
CA PHE A 202 -12.22 -21.65 11.63
C PHE A 202 -12.61 -21.86 10.15
N SER A 203 -13.59 -21.12 9.65
CA SER A 203 -14.02 -21.25 8.25
C SER A 203 -12.90 -20.82 7.29
N VAL A 204 -12.82 -21.47 6.13
CA VAL A 204 -12.03 -20.98 4.98
C VAL A 204 -12.44 -19.57 4.52
N LYS A 205 -13.60 -19.08 4.95
CA LYS A 205 -14.09 -17.72 4.70
C LYS A 205 -13.68 -16.70 5.77
N ASN A 206 -12.92 -17.11 6.79
CA ASN A 206 -12.33 -16.20 7.78
C ASN A 206 -10.97 -15.69 7.30
N ASP A 207 -10.97 -14.61 6.52
CA ASP A 207 -9.74 -14.02 5.99
C ASP A 207 -8.76 -13.61 7.12
N MET A 208 -9.23 -12.97 8.21
CA MET A 208 -8.36 -12.58 9.33
C MET A 208 -7.64 -13.77 9.98
N PHE A 209 -8.32 -14.91 10.14
CA PHE A 209 -7.69 -16.11 10.69
C PHE A 209 -6.54 -16.60 9.79
N TRP A 210 -6.78 -16.66 8.48
CA TRP A 210 -5.75 -17.08 7.52
C TRP A 210 -4.63 -16.05 7.39
N PHE A 211 -4.93 -14.76 7.47
CA PHE A 211 -3.91 -13.70 7.44
C PHE A 211 -2.90 -13.86 8.56
N ILE A 212 -3.35 -14.13 9.79
CA ILE A 212 -2.44 -14.38 10.92
C ILE A 212 -1.55 -15.59 10.66
N ILE A 213 -2.13 -16.70 10.19
CA ILE A 213 -1.36 -17.92 9.89
C ILE A 213 -0.31 -17.63 8.82
N LEU A 214 -0.69 -16.97 7.73
CA LEU A 214 0.20 -16.66 6.61
C LEU A 214 1.31 -15.70 7.03
N GLN A 215 0.98 -14.66 7.79
CA GLN A 215 1.92 -13.66 8.31
C GLN A 215 2.95 -14.29 9.25
N ILE A 216 2.50 -15.07 10.24
CA ILE A 216 3.39 -15.80 11.15
C ILE A 216 4.26 -16.79 10.37
N THR A 217 3.67 -17.55 9.45
CA THR A 217 4.41 -18.53 8.64
C THR A 217 5.48 -17.85 7.80
N TYR A 218 5.17 -16.71 7.17
CA TYR A 218 6.13 -15.92 6.41
C TYR A 218 7.32 -15.49 7.28
N LEU A 219 7.07 -14.93 8.47
CA LEU A 219 8.15 -14.51 9.37
C LEU A 219 8.98 -15.70 9.87
N ILE A 220 8.36 -16.85 10.17
CA ILE A 220 9.07 -18.07 10.55
C ILE A 220 9.95 -18.56 9.39
N VAL A 221 9.45 -18.58 8.15
CA VAL A 221 10.22 -18.98 6.98
C VAL A 221 11.43 -18.06 6.80
N VAL A 222 11.25 -16.74 6.93
CA VAL A 222 12.36 -15.79 6.88
C VAL A 222 13.38 -16.05 7.99
N LEU A 223 12.94 -16.25 9.23
CA LEU A 223 13.82 -16.53 10.36
C LEU A 223 14.61 -17.84 10.18
N VAL A 224 13.97 -18.91 9.72
CA VAL A 224 14.61 -20.22 9.55
C VAL A 224 15.63 -20.20 8.42
N LEU A 225 15.35 -19.49 7.32
CA LEU A 225 16.22 -19.46 6.15
C LEU A 225 17.34 -18.41 6.24
N PHE A 226 17.08 -17.27 6.90
CA PHE A 226 17.95 -16.09 6.85
C PHE A 226 18.39 -15.57 8.22
N GLY A 227 17.99 -16.26 9.30
CA GLY A 227 18.33 -15.91 10.67
C GLY A 227 17.66 -14.64 11.16
N SER A 228 18.13 -14.15 12.31
CA SER A 228 17.62 -12.93 12.94
C SER A 228 17.84 -11.68 12.08
N THR A 229 18.97 -11.60 11.36
CA THR A 229 19.27 -10.48 10.45
C THR A 229 18.22 -10.34 9.37
N GLY A 230 17.89 -11.43 8.66
CA GLY A 230 16.87 -11.42 7.62
C GLY A 230 15.47 -11.12 8.18
N LEU A 231 15.15 -11.64 9.37
CA LEU A 231 13.89 -11.33 10.05
C LEU A 231 13.77 -9.84 10.40
N LEU A 232 14.82 -9.24 10.99
CA LEU A 232 14.83 -7.82 11.33
C LEU A 232 14.74 -6.96 10.06
N PHE A 233 15.47 -7.32 9.01
CA PHE A 233 15.38 -6.64 7.72
C PHE A 233 13.96 -6.64 7.15
N ALA A 234 13.31 -7.80 7.11
CA ALA A 234 11.93 -7.94 6.63
C ALA A 234 10.95 -7.14 7.49
N PHE A 235 11.11 -7.20 8.82
CA PHE A 235 10.27 -6.47 9.78
C PHE A 235 10.38 -4.95 9.63
N PHE A 236 11.58 -4.40 9.56
CA PHE A 236 11.76 -2.95 9.39
C PHE A 236 11.33 -2.48 8.00
N SER A 237 11.58 -3.26 6.95
CA SER A 237 11.10 -2.94 5.60
C SER A 237 9.56 -2.89 5.56
N ALA A 238 8.89 -3.84 6.22
CA ALA A 238 7.43 -3.84 6.36
C ALA A 238 6.92 -2.58 7.08
N ILE A 239 7.58 -2.16 8.17
CA ILE A 239 7.24 -0.92 8.87
C ILE A 239 7.33 0.28 7.92
N ILE A 240 8.41 0.43 7.16
CA ILE A 240 8.55 1.55 6.21
C ILE A 240 7.41 1.56 5.18
N GLY A 241 7.03 0.39 4.65
CA GLY A 241 5.89 0.28 3.72
C GLY A 241 4.55 0.69 4.36
N ILE A 242 4.28 0.25 5.59
CA ILE A 242 3.09 0.62 6.36
C ILE A 242 3.07 2.14 6.62
N LEU A 243 4.18 2.69 7.12
CA LEU A 243 4.26 4.12 7.44
C LEU A 243 4.11 4.99 6.19
N LEU A 244 4.58 4.52 5.03
CA LEU A 244 4.38 5.22 3.77
C LEU A 244 2.89 5.30 3.41
N LEU A 245 2.16 4.17 3.46
CA LEU A 245 0.71 4.16 3.26
C LEU A 245 -0.01 5.08 4.26
N GLU A 246 0.29 4.94 5.55
CA GLU A 246 -0.40 5.71 6.59
C GLU A 246 -0.08 7.20 6.51
N SER A 247 1.08 7.58 5.96
CA SER A 247 1.38 8.98 5.66
C SER A 247 0.51 9.50 4.52
N VAL A 248 0.23 8.67 3.51
CA VAL A 248 -0.72 9.02 2.44
C VAL A 248 -2.14 9.17 3.01
N ASN A 249 -2.64 8.18 3.76
CA ASN A 249 -3.95 8.26 4.43
C ASN A 249 -4.07 9.53 5.30
N TYR A 250 -2.99 9.85 6.05
CA TYR A 250 -2.95 11.04 6.87
C TYR A 250 -3.14 12.31 6.05
N ILE A 251 -2.41 12.45 4.94
CA ILE A 251 -2.49 13.61 4.06
C ILE A 251 -3.86 13.69 3.38
N GLU A 252 -4.33 12.58 2.80
CA GLU A 252 -5.59 12.51 2.05
C GLU A 252 -6.80 12.86 2.92
N HIS A 253 -6.80 12.51 4.21
CA HIS A 253 -7.96 12.73 5.08
C HIS A 253 -7.76 13.82 6.14
N TYR A 254 -6.66 14.58 6.10
CA TYR A 254 -6.33 15.53 7.16
C TYR A 254 -7.40 16.60 7.36
N GLY A 255 -8.07 16.54 8.52
CA GLY A 255 -9.03 17.55 8.94
C GLY A 255 -10.36 17.53 8.17
N LEU A 256 -10.58 16.54 7.30
CA LEU A 256 -11.80 16.43 6.50
C LEU A 256 -12.84 15.57 7.23
N LEU A 257 -14.06 16.11 7.38
CA LEU A 257 -15.18 15.42 8.02
C LEU A 257 -16.49 15.68 7.27
N ARG A 258 -17.22 14.60 6.98
CA ARG A 258 -18.58 14.62 6.47
C ARG A 258 -19.55 15.05 7.56
N LEU A 259 -20.54 15.85 7.18
CA LEU A 259 -21.60 16.24 8.08
C LEU A 259 -22.69 15.17 8.15
N LYS A 260 -23.42 15.17 9.26
CA LYS A 260 -24.66 14.38 9.38
C LYS A 260 -25.81 15.18 8.80
N THR A 261 -26.59 14.53 7.94
CA THR A 261 -27.86 15.05 7.44
C THR A 261 -28.90 15.11 8.57
N LYS A 262 -30.04 15.78 8.33
CA LYS A 262 -31.17 15.81 9.27
C LYS A 262 -31.67 14.42 9.70
N SER A 263 -31.42 13.38 8.90
CA SER A 263 -31.76 11.98 9.21
C SER A 263 -30.78 11.28 10.16
N GLY A 264 -29.67 11.94 10.53
CA GLY A 264 -28.58 11.35 11.32
C GLY A 264 -27.55 10.56 10.50
N ARG A 265 -27.79 10.32 9.20
CA ARG A 265 -26.83 9.67 8.29
C ARG A 265 -25.78 10.67 7.79
N TYR A 266 -24.55 10.23 7.59
CA TYR A 266 -23.52 11.03 6.92
C TYR A 266 -23.87 11.33 5.46
N GLU A 267 -23.47 12.53 4.98
CA GLU A 267 -23.54 12.92 3.57
C GLU A 267 -22.83 11.93 2.66
N ARG A 268 -23.12 11.85 1.36
CA ARG A 268 -22.33 10.97 0.47
C ARG A 268 -20.88 11.44 0.37
N VAL A 269 -19.94 10.50 0.21
CA VAL A 269 -18.54 10.82 -0.10
C VAL A 269 -18.49 11.60 -1.42
N LYS A 270 -17.57 12.57 -1.49
CA LYS A 270 -17.37 13.54 -2.57
C LYS A 270 -15.90 13.93 -2.60
N GLU A 271 -15.47 14.60 -3.65
CA GLU A 271 -14.10 15.07 -3.86
C GLU A 271 -13.64 16.01 -2.73
N ILE A 272 -14.54 16.76 -2.10
CA ILE A 272 -14.24 17.63 -0.94
C ILE A 272 -13.89 16.86 0.34
N HIS A 273 -14.07 15.53 0.35
CA HIS A 273 -13.80 14.67 1.50
C HIS A 273 -12.46 13.92 1.38
N SER A 274 -11.65 14.25 0.37
CA SER A 274 -10.27 13.79 0.26
C SER A 274 -9.37 14.87 -0.38
N TRP A 275 -8.18 15.07 0.16
CA TRP A 275 -7.14 15.84 -0.51
C TRP A 275 -6.56 15.03 -1.65
N ASN A 276 -6.28 15.68 -2.78
CA ASN A 276 -5.85 15.02 -4.01
C ASN A 276 -4.70 15.77 -4.67
N SER A 277 -3.86 15.06 -5.42
CA SER A 277 -2.77 15.60 -6.22
C SER A 277 -3.07 15.48 -7.72
N ASN A 278 -2.99 16.60 -8.43
CA ASN A 278 -3.13 16.66 -9.89
C ASN A 278 -1.78 16.50 -10.62
N HIS A 279 -0.70 16.17 -9.91
CA HIS A 279 0.62 15.98 -10.53
C HIS A 279 0.68 14.66 -11.30
N VAL A 280 1.01 14.77 -12.59
CA VAL A 280 0.90 13.66 -13.56
C VAL A 280 1.90 12.54 -13.28
N ILE A 281 3.11 12.87 -12.84
CA ILE A 281 4.18 11.88 -12.67
C ILE A 281 3.86 10.94 -11.50
N GLY A 282 3.58 11.49 -10.33
CA GLY A 282 3.18 10.72 -9.15
C GLY A 282 1.94 9.90 -9.41
N ARG A 283 0.92 10.48 -10.06
CA ARG A 283 -0.27 9.74 -10.50
C ARG A 283 0.09 8.52 -11.35
N ILE A 284 0.91 8.67 -12.38
CA ILE A 284 1.28 7.54 -13.24
C ILE A 284 2.08 6.47 -12.47
N ILE A 285 3.04 6.87 -11.64
CA ILE A 285 3.87 5.95 -10.86
C ILE A 285 3.03 5.19 -9.83
N LEU A 286 2.00 5.82 -9.29
CA LEU A 286 1.07 5.25 -8.32
C LEU A 286 -0.18 4.61 -8.96
N TYR A 287 -0.20 4.36 -10.27
CA TYR A 287 -1.35 3.77 -10.98
C TYR A 287 -2.67 4.57 -10.86
N GLU A 288 -2.57 5.90 -10.90
CA GLU A 288 -3.67 6.88 -10.78
C GLU A 288 -4.42 6.84 -9.45
N LEU A 289 -3.91 6.13 -8.44
CA LEU A 289 -4.60 5.89 -7.17
C LEU A 289 -4.95 7.14 -6.37
N THR A 290 -4.32 8.27 -6.67
CA THR A 290 -4.66 9.52 -6.01
C THR A 290 -6.01 10.07 -6.48
N ARG A 291 -6.65 9.56 -7.55
CA ARG A 291 -7.84 10.17 -8.18
C ARG A 291 -9.06 9.28 -8.33
#